data_AF-A0A1C0B337-F1
#
_entry.id   AF-A0A1C0B337-F1
#
_cell.length_a   1.000
_cell.length_b   1.000
_cell.length_c   1.000
_cell.angle_alpha   90.00
_cell.angle_beta   90.00
_cell.angle_gamma   90.00
#
_symmetry.space_group_name_H-M   'P 1'
#
loop_
_entity.id
_entity.type
_entity.pdbx_description
1 polymer ?
#
loop_
_entity_poly.entity_id
_entity_poly.type
_entity_poly.pdbx_seq_one_letter_code
_entity_poly.pdbx_strand_id
1 'polypeptide(L)'
;MIRKSILQEINDVVGKDCKYEDSYLNIEIEIDKISSVTQDTCDFRTVLSECEALLSKDTKDFKIATWWFYTNFKINQIEGLKYSMDCFIEFINKFYTSFYPKSKISKTNIIEWLETTLTKEIENNLNLQNSLKDSELECKILDLSLALNKVSETNRDYFKTILKLIKKQELTPKIIKEKIEVVETIKVADEKQINENKFELKTDDTITNDFDAKKVLRNIKKSASSLSDYYRQKDYSNFKSIRITRFISLIDIEDIPTSQANKTQIQAPLIEDIQSVEEFFKQNKYDEALNLSEKILEDCPFWLDGHFYTYQILEKTNYIKQANEVKLELLNFIELKKGILNLTFADGTPFASLKTKTWIEKENKNRDKEESKEVNEEKNIIDEIHNFISNNNEEESIGFFEEKISLSKSMEEKFNIKVEFLKFVISISRRDIANIYLEYILDEIKYFNLDSWNPKLVSRIYSFILTNFRSSEYHKDKIKEVYKKLCIVDIHEAYKINLK
;
A
#
# COMPACT_ATOMS: atom_id res chain seq x y z
N MET A 1 -7.30 35.26 28.52
CA MET A 1 -6.72 35.21 29.89
C MET A 1 -5.42 34.43 29.79
N ILE A 2 -4.28 35.05 30.11
CA ILE A 2 -2.96 34.44 29.88
C ILE A 2 -2.68 33.37 30.94
N ARG A 3 -2.28 32.16 30.53
CA ARG A 3 -1.91 31.05 31.42
C ARG A 3 -0.51 31.29 32.00
N LYS A 4 -0.45 32.05 33.09
CA LYS A 4 0.81 32.42 33.77
C LYS A 4 1.69 31.23 34.16
N SER A 5 1.13 30.05 34.44
CA SER A 5 1.91 28.85 34.79
C SER A 5 2.87 28.41 33.67
N ILE A 6 2.47 28.58 32.40
CA ILE A 6 3.29 28.23 31.23
C ILE A 6 4.45 29.23 31.06
N LEU A 7 4.30 30.47 31.55
CA LEU A 7 5.27 31.55 31.40
C LEU A 7 6.27 31.67 32.57
N GLN A 8 6.05 30.92 33.66
CA GLN A 8 6.99 30.85 34.79
C GLN A 8 8.25 30.09 34.40
N GLU A 9 9.41 30.58 34.81
CA GLU A 9 10.69 29.90 34.57
C GLU A 9 10.80 28.62 35.39
N ILE A 10 11.48 27.62 34.85
CA ILE A 10 11.71 26.31 35.46
C ILE A 10 13.22 26.08 35.49
N ASN A 11 13.78 25.71 36.64
CA ASN A 11 15.19 25.31 36.89
C ASN A 11 16.17 25.71 35.75
N ASP A 12 16.87 26.85 35.90
CA ASP A 12 17.71 27.48 34.86
C ASP A 12 16.94 27.96 33.62
N VAL A 13 15.84 28.68 33.86
CA VAL A 13 14.98 29.38 32.87
C VAL A 13 14.08 28.45 32.04
N VAL A 14 14.61 27.33 31.51
CA VAL A 14 13.89 26.46 30.56
C VAL A 14 13.71 24.99 30.97
N GLY A 15 14.17 24.60 32.16
CA GLY A 15 14.06 23.21 32.64
C GLY A 15 14.93 22.22 31.85
N LYS A 16 14.51 20.95 31.80
CA LYS A 16 15.25 19.85 31.14
C LYS A 16 14.69 19.51 29.75
N ASP A 17 15.48 18.84 28.92
CA ASP A 17 15.00 18.26 27.66
C ASP A 17 14.20 16.97 27.96
N CYS A 18 12.90 16.99 27.65
CA CYS A 18 11.99 15.87 27.93
C CYS A 18 11.73 14.96 26.73
N LYS A 19 12.50 15.08 25.63
CA LYS A 19 12.26 14.33 24.39
C LYS A 19 12.10 12.81 24.57
N TYR A 20 12.76 12.21 25.57
CA TYR A 20 12.72 10.77 25.85
C TYR A 20 11.84 10.39 27.05
N GLU A 21 11.08 11.33 27.61
CA GLU A 21 10.16 11.07 28.71
C GLU A 21 8.84 10.51 28.18
N ASP A 22 8.25 9.54 28.89
CA ASP A 22 7.01 8.86 28.45
C ASP A 22 5.87 9.84 28.20
N SER A 23 5.71 10.87 29.03
CA SER A 23 4.70 11.91 28.86
C SER A 23 4.89 12.74 27.58
N TYR A 24 6.14 12.94 27.13
CA TYR A 24 6.40 13.63 25.87
C TYR A 24 6.03 12.72 24.68
N LEU A 25 6.43 11.45 24.75
CA LEU A 25 6.17 10.46 23.71
C LEU A 25 4.67 10.18 23.55
N ASN A 26 3.91 10.14 24.65
CA ASN A 26 2.45 9.98 24.63
C ASN A 26 1.77 11.13 23.88
N ILE A 27 2.17 12.38 24.15
CA ILE A 27 1.67 13.54 23.41
C ILE A 27 2.00 13.42 21.93
N GLU A 28 3.22 13.01 21.58
CA GLU A 28 3.64 12.86 20.19
C GLU A 28 2.81 11.80 19.46
N ILE A 29 2.57 10.64 20.09
CA ILE A 29 1.71 9.58 19.56
C ILE A 29 0.29 10.10 19.33
N GLU A 30 -0.29 10.80 20.30
CA GLU A 30 -1.65 11.35 20.16
C GLU A 30 -1.75 12.40 19.05
N ILE A 31 -0.77 13.29 18.91
CA ILE A 31 -0.74 14.28 17.83
C ILE A 31 -0.50 13.62 16.47
N ASP A 32 0.31 12.57 16.39
CA ASP A 32 0.56 11.85 15.13
C ASP A 32 -0.70 11.16 14.59
N LYS A 33 -1.64 10.76 15.46
CA LYS A 33 -2.97 10.23 15.04
C LYS A 33 -3.74 11.20 14.15
N ILE A 34 -3.53 12.51 14.28
CA ILE A 34 -4.16 13.54 13.44
C ILE A 34 -3.75 13.40 11.97
N SER A 35 -2.56 12.86 11.74
CA SER A 35 -2.03 12.55 10.41
C SER A 35 -2.12 11.08 10.04
N SER A 36 -2.70 10.25 10.94
CA SER A 36 -2.81 8.82 10.72
C SER A 36 -4.00 8.50 9.82
N VAL A 37 -3.76 7.53 8.93
CA VAL A 37 -4.78 6.92 8.07
C VAL A 37 -5.61 5.91 8.86
N THR A 38 -5.07 5.37 9.96
CA THR A 38 -5.84 4.60 10.95
C THR A 38 -6.68 5.61 11.72
N GLN A 39 -8.01 5.48 11.69
CA GLN A 39 -8.97 6.46 12.23
C GLN A 39 -9.02 6.48 13.77
N ASP A 40 -7.86 6.42 14.44
CA ASP A 40 -7.75 6.61 15.88
C ASP A 40 -8.07 8.07 16.21
N THR A 41 -9.10 8.29 17.01
CA THR A 41 -9.47 9.63 17.46
C THR A 41 -8.44 10.14 18.46
N CYS A 42 -7.79 11.26 18.15
CA CYS A 42 -6.89 11.95 19.08
C CYS A 42 -7.69 12.49 20.29
N ASP A 43 -7.26 12.16 21.50
CA ASP A 43 -7.80 12.78 22.71
C ASP A 43 -7.12 14.12 23.00
N PHE A 44 -7.64 15.16 22.34
CA PHE A 44 -7.16 16.53 22.52
C PHE A 44 -7.23 17.03 23.97
N ARG A 45 -8.15 16.54 24.81
CA ARG A 45 -8.26 17.00 26.21
C ARG A 45 -7.11 16.45 27.05
N THR A 46 -6.77 15.19 26.85
CA THR A 46 -5.62 14.56 27.51
C THR A 46 -4.32 15.22 27.06
N VAL A 47 -4.13 15.40 25.74
CA VAL A 47 -2.98 16.12 25.18
C VAL A 47 -2.82 17.53 25.77
N LEU A 48 -3.93 18.27 25.91
CA LEU A 48 -3.89 19.61 26.50
C LEU A 48 -3.35 19.57 27.93
N SER A 49 -3.85 18.64 28.75
CA SER A 49 -3.47 18.53 30.16
C SER A 49 -2.01 18.09 30.35
N GLU A 50 -1.51 17.18 29.51
CA GLU A 50 -0.13 16.70 29.56
C GLU A 50 0.86 17.78 29.07
N CYS A 51 0.52 18.49 27.99
CA CYS A 51 1.28 19.66 27.55
C CYS A 51 1.38 20.72 28.66
N GLU A 52 0.26 21.01 29.35
CA GLU A 52 0.27 21.98 30.46
C GLU A 52 1.12 21.52 31.63
N ALA A 53 1.10 20.23 31.96
CA ALA A 53 1.91 19.66 33.03
C ALA A 53 3.42 19.80 32.72
N LEU A 54 3.84 19.38 31.53
CA LEU A 54 5.24 19.48 31.08
C LEU A 54 5.71 20.92 31.00
N LEU A 55 4.92 21.81 30.39
CA LEU A 55 5.27 23.21 30.25
C LEU A 55 5.30 23.96 31.58
N SER A 56 4.61 23.49 32.61
CA SER A 56 4.59 24.16 33.92
C SER A 56 5.63 23.63 34.89
N LYS A 57 6.11 22.38 34.74
CA LYS A 57 6.96 21.71 35.74
C LYS A 57 8.33 21.28 35.23
N ASP A 58 8.44 20.82 33.99
CA ASP A 58 9.59 20.04 33.55
C ASP A 58 10.41 20.73 32.44
N THR A 59 9.75 21.32 31.43
CA THR A 59 10.44 21.82 30.24
C THR A 59 9.77 23.03 29.60
N LYS A 60 10.58 23.94 29.05
CA LYS A 60 10.15 24.93 28.06
C LYS A 60 10.57 24.42 26.69
N ASP A 61 9.71 23.61 26.10
CA ASP A 61 9.88 23.07 24.76
C ASP A 61 8.90 23.75 23.78
N PHE A 62 9.43 24.24 22.67
CA PHE A 62 8.71 24.93 21.61
C PHE A 62 7.74 24.02 20.87
N LYS A 63 8.07 22.74 20.69
CA LYS A 63 7.17 21.74 20.09
C LYS A 63 5.97 21.49 20.99
N ILE A 64 6.20 21.26 22.29
CA ILE A 64 5.12 21.09 23.27
C ILE A 64 4.24 22.34 23.35
N ALA A 65 4.85 23.53 23.37
CA ALA A 65 4.09 24.79 23.36
C ALA A 65 3.27 24.97 22.06
N THR A 66 3.80 24.52 20.92
CA THR A 66 3.10 24.53 19.64
C THR A 66 1.92 23.56 19.63
N TRP A 67 2.10 22.37 20.18
CA TRP A 67 1.01 21.39 20.33
C TRP A 67 -0.05 21.87 21.32
N TRP A 68 0.34 22.48 22.45
CA TRP A 68 -0.61 23.12 23.37
C TRP A 68 -1.44 24.19 22.66
N PHE A 69 -0.80 25.07 21.89
CA PHE A 69 -1.47 26.13 21.14
C PHE A 69 -2.48 25.57 20.14
N TYR A 70 -2.08 24.57 19.37
CA TYR A 70 -2.91 23.92 18.37
C TYR A 70 -4.06 23.10 18.97
N THR A 71 -3.81 22.38 20.07
CA THR A 71 -4.85 21.62 20.77
C THR A 71 -5.95 22.51 21.35
N ASN A 72 -5.61 23.72 21.82
CA ASN A 72 -6.61 24.72 22.20
C ASN A 72 -7.51 25.13 21.02
N PHE A 73 -6.92 25.34 19.84
CA PHE A 73 -7.68 25.59 18.62
C PHE A 73 -8.57 24.41 18.25
N LYS A 74 -8.12 23.16 18.43
CA LYS A 74 -8.95 21.98 18.15
C LYS A 74 -10.17 21.85 19.06
N ILE A 75 -10.02 22.14 20.36
CA ILE A 75 -11.12 21.98 21.33
C ILE A 75 -12.14 23.11 21.20
N ASN A 76 -11.67 24.36 21.09
CA ASN A 76 -12.53 25.55 21.17
C ASN A 76 -12.55 26.37 19.87
N GLN A 77 -12.07 25.83 18.76
CA GLN A 77 -12.05 26.48 17.43
C GLN A 77 -11.40 27.87 17.49
N ILE A 78 -12.00 28.87 16.84
CA ILE A 78 -11.46 30.24 16.75
C ILE A 78 -11.32 30.90 18.14
N GLU A 79 -12.22 30.62 19.09
CA GLU A 79 -12.10 31.14 20.45
C GLU A 79 -10.88 30.55 21.17
N GLY A 80 -10.63 29.25 20.95
CA GLY A 80 -9.44 28.56 21.42
C GLY A 80 -8.15 29.15 20.85
N LEU A 81 -8.15 29.46 19.55
CA LEU A 81 -7.04 30.12 18.88
C LEU A 81 -6.75 31.48 19.51
N LYS A 82 -7.77 32.34 19.66
CA LYS A 82 -7.63 33.66 20.30
C LYS A 82 -7.13 33.54 21.74
N TYR A 83 -7.62 32.56 22.49
CA TYR A 83 -7.24 32.33 23.88
C TYR A 83 -5.77 31.93 24.03
N SER A 84 -5.28 31.02 23.18
CA SER A 84 -3.92 30.49 23.28
C SER A 84 -2.87 31.39 22.62
N MET A 85 -3.24 32.23 21.66
CA MET A 85 -2.31 33.03 20.86
C MET A 85 -1.48 34.01 21.69
N ASP A 86 -2.11 34.80 22.57
CA ASP A 86 -1.38 35.77 23.42
C ASP A 86 -0.35 35.06 24.30
N CYS A 87 -0.74 33.93 24.90
CA CYS A 87 0.15 33.13 25.75
C CYS A 87 1.30 32.51 24.96
N PHE A 88 1.05 32.04 23.72
CA PHE A 88 2.07 31.45 22.87
C PHE A 88 3.07 32.49 22.35
N ILE A 89 2.60 33.68 21.98
CA ILE A 89 3.44 34.81 21.58
C ILE A 89 4.35 35.23 22.73
N GLU A 90 3.80 35.39 23.94
CA GLU A 90 4.59 35.72 25.13
C GLU A 90 5.61 34.64 25.47
N PHE A 91 5.23 33.35 25.36
CA PHE A 91 6.13 32.23 25.56
C PHE A 91 7.32 32.28 24.60
N ILE A 92 7.07 32.49 23.30
CA ILE A 92 8.12 32.65 22.30
C ILE A 92 9.02 33.83 22.65
N ASN A 93 8.44 35.01 22.86
CA ASN A 93 9.21 36.23 23.15
C ASN A 93 10.10 36.08 24.39
N LYS A 94 9.65 35.32 25.39
CA LYS A 94 10.41 35.08 26.63
C LYS A 94 11.50 34.03 26.47
N PHE A 95 11.25 32.93 25.76
CA PHE A 95 12.13 31.75 25.78
C PHE A 95 12.83 31.42 24.45
N TYR A 96 12.61 32.17 23.36
CA TYR A 96 13.08 31.79 22.01
C TYR A 96 14.58 31.50 21.90
N THR A 97 15.41 32.17 22.70
CA THR A 97 16.88 32.01 22.71
C THR A 97 17.31 30.69 23.35
N SER A 98 16.54 30.15 24.29
CA SER A 98 16.97 29.07 25.18
C SER A 98 16.05 27.85 25.21
N PHE A 99 14.82 27.91 24.69
CA PHE A 99 13.92 26.76 24.70
C PHE A 99 14.41 25.56 23.86
N TYR A 100 13.88 24.37 24.17
CA TYR A 100 14.08 23.16 23.37
C TYR A 100 13.10 23.13 22.18
N PRO A 101 13.40 22.39 21.09
CA PRO A 101 14.69 21.79 20.77
C PRO A 101 15.73 22.86 20.40
N LYS A 102 17.02 22.62 20.69
CA LYS A 102 18.10 23.58 20.38
C LYS A 102 18.37 23.74 18.87
N SER A 103 18.07 22.71 18.08
CA SER A 103 18.31 22.68 16.64
C SER A 103 17.44 23.69 15.89
N LYS A 104 18.06 24.59 15.13
CA LYS A 104 17.37 25.58 14.26
C LYS A 104 16.49 24.91 13.22
N ILE A 105 16.96 23.80 12.63
CA ILE A 105 16.19 23.03 11.63
C ILE A 105 14.92 22.48 12.25
N SER A 106 15.02 21.90 13.45
CA SER A 106 13.86 21.37 14.17
C SER A 106 12.85 22.47 14.49
N LYS A 107 13.30 23.65 14.93
CA LYS A 107 12.44 24.81 15.16
C LYS A 107 11.70 25.23 13.88
N THR A 108 12.40 25.34 12.75
CA THR A 108 11.78 25.68 11.45
C THR A 108 10.73 24.65 11.02
N ASN A 109 11.01 23.36 11.19
CA ASN A 109 10.05 22.30 10.84
C ASN A 109 8.79 22.35 11.71
N ILE A 110 8.90 22.71 12.99
CA ILE A 110 7.76 22.90 13.90
C ILE A 110 6.88 24.06 13.41
N ILE A 111 7.50 25.15 12.96
CA ILE A 111 6.79 26.31 12.41
C ILE A 111 6.05 25.93 11.12
N GLU A 112 6.72 25.21 10.21
CA GLU A 112 6.12 24.75 8.95
C GLU A 112 4.95 23.79 9.19
N TRP A 113 5.08 22.89 10.17
CA TRP A 113 4.00 22.00 10.58
C TRP A 113 2.79 22.80 11.10
N LEU A 114 3.01 23.79 11.96
CA LEU A 114 1.94 24.64 12.49
C LEU A 114 1.24 25.43 11.38
N GLU A 115 2.01 26.06 10.49
CA GLU A 115 1.49 26.84 9.37
C GLU A 115 0.65 25.97 8.42
N THR A 116 1.16 24.80 8.05
CA THR A 116 0.49 23.89 7.12
C THR A 116 -0.80 23.33 7.72
N THR A 117 -0.74 22.86 8.98
CA THR A 117 -1.87 22.20 9.64
C THR A 117 -3.00 23.20 9.92
N LEU A 118 -2.69 24.38 10.47
CA LEU A 118 -3.71 25.41 10.71
C LEU A 118 -4.34 25.93 9.42
N THR A 119 -3.53 26.15 8.37
CA THR A 119 -4.04 26.65 7.09
C THR A 119 -5.02 25.64 6.48
N LYS A 120 -4.65 24.35 6.41
CA LYS A 120 -5.53 23.30 5.88
C LYS A 120 -6.85 23.19 6.62
N GLU A 121 -6.82 23.26 7.95
CA GLU A 121 -8.04 23.13 8.74
C GLU A 121 -8.98 24.31 8.58
N ILE A 122 -8.44 25.52 8.46
CA ILE A 122 -9.23 26.72 8.22
C ILE A 122 -9.76 26.72 6.77
N GLU A 123 -8.97 26.30 5.78
CA GLU A 123 -9.39 26.19 4.38
C GLU A 123 -10.51 25.15 4.20
N ASN A 124 -10.44 24.03 4.90
CA ASN A 124 -11.42 22.94 4.72
C ASN A 124 -12.74 23.15 5.49
N ASN A 125 -12.81 24.10 6.43
CA ASN A 125 -14.00 24.33 7.25
C ASN A 125 -14.65 25.70 7.00
N LEU A 126 -15.72 25.71 6.21
CA LEU A 126 -16.53 26.92 5.92
C LEU A 126 -17.03 27.65 7.18
N ASN A 127 -17.34 26.93 8.25
CA ASN A 127 -17.77 27.53 9.53
C ASN A 127 -16.65 28.28 10.23
N LEU A 128 -15.42 27.77 10.17
CA LEU A 128 -14.24 28.46 10.68
C LEU A 128 -13.96 29.70 9.85
N GLN A 129 -14.04 29.57 8.51
CA GLN A 129 -13.88 30.71 7.61
C GLN A 129 -14.86 31.84 7.94
N ASN A 130 -16.15 31.54 8.13
CA ASN A 130 -17.16 32.55 8.43
C ASN A 130 -16.98 33.23 9.81
N SER A 131 -16.27 32.57 10.72
CA SER A 131 -16.00 33.02 12.09
C SER A 131 -14.72 33.87 12.22
N LEU A 132 -13.96 34.05 11.12
CA LEU A 132 -12.73 34.86 11.05
C LEU A 132 -12.98 36.38 10.95
N LYS A 133 -14.22 36.85 11.13
CA LYS A 133 -14.63 38.26 11.03
C LYS A 133 -14.19 39.07 12.25
N ASP A 134 -12.90 39.14 12.51
CA ASP A 134 -12.36 39.90 13.63
C ASP A 134 -11.03 40.56 13.25
N SER A 135 -11.02 41.89 13.20
CA SER A 135 -9.82 42.68 12.94
C SER A 135 -8.78 42.53 14.05
N GLU A 136 -9.20 42.15 15.27
CA GLU A 136 -8.27 41.82 16.36
C GLU A 136 -7.47 40.55 16.05
N LEU A 137 -8.08 39.57 15.36
CA LEU A 137 -7.42 38.32 15.00
C LEU A 137 -6.34 38.53 13.91
N GLU A 138 -6.57 39.45 12.97
CA GLU A 138 -5.56 39.81 11.97
C GLU A 138 -4.28 40.32 12.64
N CYS A 139 -4.42 41.29 13.55
CA CYS A 139 -3.30 41.86 14.30
C CYS A 139 -2.54 40.78 15.08
N LYS A 140 -3.25 39.88 15.78
CA LYS A 140 -2.59 38.81 16.54
C LYS A 140 -1.88 37.78 15.66
N ILE A 141 -2.38 37.48 14.46
CA ILE A 141 -1.68 36.60 13.50
C ILE A 141 -0.41 37.28 12.98
N LEU A 142 -0.43 38.60 12.73
CA LEU A 142 0.76 39.36 12.36
C LEU A 142 1.79 39.36 13.50
N ASP A 143 1.35 39.58 14.74
CA ASP A 143 2.22 39.51 15.92
C ASP A 143 2.82 38.12 16.12
N LEU A 144 2.04 37.06 15.87
CA LEU A 144 2.55 35.69 15.87
C LEU A 144 3.60 35.49 14.76
N SER A 145 3.35 35.98 13.54
CA SER A 145 4.33 35.91 12.46
C SER A 145 5.65 36.61 12.82
N LEU A 146 5.59 37.75 13.51
CA LEU A 146 6.78 38.46 14.00
C LEU A 146 7.50 37.67 15.08
N ALA A 147 6.77 37.05 16.01
CA ALA A 147 7.35 36.20 17.05
C ALA A 147 8.05 34.97 16.44
N LEU A 148 7.42 34.32 15.45
CA LEU A 148 7.99 33.16 14.76
C LEU A 148 9.26 33.50 13.97
N ASN A 149 9.34 34.70 13.36
CA ASN A 149 10.55 35.18 12.70
C ASN A 149 11.76 35.30 13.66
N LYS A 150 11.53 35.58 14.95
CA LYS A 150 12.60 35.55 15.97
C LYS A 150 13.14 34.14 16.21
N VAL A 151 12.30 33.12 16.06
CA VAL A 151 12.65 31.71 16.28
C VAL A 151 13.40 31.12 15.09
N SER A 152 12.95 31.42 13.87
CA SER A 152 13.56 30.95 12.63
C SER A 152 14.76 31.81 12.18
N GLU A 153 14.91 33.01 12.74
CA GLU A 153 15.87 34.04 12.32
C GLU A 153 15.71 34.35 10.82
N THR A 154 14.46 34.46 10.36
CA THR A 154 14.09 34.81 8.99
C THR A 154 13.23 36.06 8.94
N ASN A 155 13.00 36.60 7.76
CA ASN A 155 12.02 37.66 7.53
C ASN A 155 10.93 37.18 6.57
N ARG A 156 10.17 36.16 6.99
CA ARG A 156 9.10 35.55 6.21
C ARG A 156 7.76 35.98 6.80
N ASP A 157 6.79 36.31 5.96
CA ASP A 157 5.41 36.44 6.44
C ASP A 157 4.77 35.05 6.50
N TYR A 158 4.48 34.59 7.71
CA TYR A 158 3.79 33.33 7.98
C TYR A 158 2.28 33.51 7.87
N PHE A 159 1.55 32.44 7.58
CA PHE A 159 0.07 32.41 7.54
C PHE A 159 -0.57 33.35 6.50
N LYS A 160 0.13 33.64 5.39
CA LYS A 160 -0.36 34.49 4.28
C LYS A 160 -1.74 34.11 3.78
N THR A 161 -2.01 32.82 3.69
CA THR A 161 -3.29 32.28 3.21
C THR A 161 -4.43 32.61 4.16
N ILE A 162 -4.22 32.44 5.47
CA ILE A 162 -5.21 32.80 6.50
C ILE A 162 -5.46 34.32 6.48
N LEU A 163 -4.41 35.13 6.38
CA LEU A 163 -4.53 36.59 6.26
C LEU A 163 -5.31 37.01 5.00
N LYS A 164 -5.12 36.32 3.87
CA LYS A 164 -5.92 36.55 2.65
C LYS A 164 -7.38 36.18 2.85
N LEU A 165 -7.68 35.09 3.57
CA LEU A 165 -9.05 34.67 3.85
C LEU A 165 -9.79 35.68 4.74
N ILE A 166 -9.10 36.23 5.76
CA ILE A 166 -9.63 37.31 6.60
C ILE A 166 -9.96 38.54 5.72
N LYS A 167 -9.01 38.99 4.89
CA LYS A 167 -9.20 40.17 4.01
C LYS A 167 -10.26 39.99 2.93
N LYS A 168 -10.34 38.81 2.33
CA LYS A 168 -11.31 38.50 1.25
C LYS A 168 -12.76 38.56 1.74
N GLN A 169 -12.99 38.36 3.04
CA GLN A 169 -14.33 38.39 3.63
C GLN A 169 -14.76 39.78 4.14
N GLU A 170 -13.83 40.71 4.40
CA GLU A 170 -14.18 42.11 4.66
C GLU A 170 -14.71 42.82 3.41
N LEU A 171 -14.34 42.34 2.21
CA LEU A 171 -14.71 42.91 0.91
C LEU A 171 -16.13 42.52 0.41
N THR A 172 -16.90 41.75 1.18
CA THR A 172 -18.28 41.40 0.82
C THR A 172 -19.21 41.70 2.01
N PRO A 173 -19.83 42.90 2.10
CA PRO A 173 -20.83 43.32 1.12
C PRO A 173 -20.82 44.84 0.78
N LYS A 174 -20.72 45.18 -0.51
CA LYS A 174 -21.44 46.31 -1.13
C LYS A 174 -21.42 46.15 -2.65
N ILE A 175 -22.59 45.83 -3.20
CA ILE A 175 -22.83 45.65 -4.62
C ILE A 175 -23.01 47.05 -5.28
N ILE A 176 -22.65 47.10 -6.57
CA ILE A 176 -23.17 47.96 -7.66
C ILE A 176 -22.40 49.28 -7.96
N LYS A 177 -21.98 49.37 -9.24
CA LYS A 177 -21.45 50.50 -10.05
C LYS A 177 -19.92 50.63 -9.97
N GLU A 178 -19.12 50.61 -11.03
CA GLU A 178 -19.31 50.82 -12.47
C GLU A 178 -18.06 50.26 -13.21
N LYS A 179 -18.24 49.90 -14.48
CA LYS A 179 -17.18 49.57 -15.45
C LYS A 179 -16.20 50.76 -15.62
N ILE A 180 -14.94 50.48 -15.98
CA ILE A 180 -14.29 50.88 -17.25
C ILE A 180 -12.82 50.40 -17.25
N GLU A 181 -12.40 49.93 -18.43
CA GLU A 181 -11.06 49.49 -18.87
C GLU A 181 -9.96 50.54 -18.67
N VAL A 182 -8.68 50.13 -18.63
CA VAL A 182 -7.66 50.46 -19.66
C VAL A 182 -6.40 49.61 -19.42
N VAL A 183 -5.85 49.16 -20.55
CA VAL A 183 -4.71 48.27 -20.80
C VAL A 183 -3.37 49.03 -20.80
N GLU A 184 -2.27 48.26 -20.63
CA GLU A 184 -0.85 48.55 -21.00
C GLU A 184 -0.03 49.49 -20.08
N THR A 185 1.16 49.10 -19.61
CA THR A 185 2.35 48.80 -20.43
C THR A 185 3.45 48.10 -19.61
N ILE A 186 4.24 47.30 -20.33
CA ILE A 186 5.44 46.56 -19.90
C ILE A 186 6.64 47.50 -19.69
N LYS A 187 7.46 47.25 -18.66
CA LYS A 187 8.93 47.45 -18.72
C LYS A 187 9.66 46.28 -18.07
N VAL A 188 10.59 45.74 -18.86
CA VAL A 188 11.51 44.64 -18.60
C VAL A 188 12.75 45.13 -17.86
N ALA A 189 13.40 44.18 -17.16
CA ALA A 189 14.79 44.10 -16.71
C ALA A 189 15.01 44.30 -15.21
N ASP A 190 15.26 43.19 -14.50
CA ASP A 190 16.64 42.84 -14.17
C ASP A 190 16.74 41.36 -13.74
N GLU A 191 17.55 40.63 -14.49
CA GLU A 191 18.06 39.30 -14.15
C GLU A 191 19.01 39.42 -12.95
N LYS A 192 18.75 38.70 -11.85
CA LYS A 192 19.81 38.11 -11.02
C LYS A 192 19.37 36.78 -10.40
N GLN A 193 20.04 35.74 -10.91
CA GLN A 193 20.45 34.52 -10.22
C GLN A 193 19.33 33.61 -9.69
N ILE A 194 18.92 32.72 -10.58
CA ILE A 194 18.49 31.35 -10.26
C ILE A 194 19.64 30.73 -9.44
N ASN A 195 19.50 30.74 -8.12
CA ASN A 195 20.32 29.87 -7.28
C ASN A 195 19.80 28.45 -7.51
N GLU A 196 20.59 27.68 -8.26
CA GLU A 196 20.55 26.23 -8.27
C GLU A 196 20.73 25.74 -6.83
N ASN A 197 19.65 25.65 -6.08
CA ASN A 197 19.61 24.77 -4.93
C ASN A 197 19.64 23.36 -5.49
N LYS A 198 20.85 22.80 -5.61
CA LYS A 198 21.07 21.35 -5.59
C LYS A 198 20.16 20.79 -4.51
N PHE A 199 19.09 20.12 -4.92
CA PHE A 199 18.39 19.16 -4.09
C PHE A 199 19.37 18.03 -3.81
N GLU A 200 20.22 18.23 -2.80
CA GLU A 200 20.91 17.12 -2.18
C GLU A 200 19.85 16.30 -1.45
N LEU A 201 19.46 15.18 -2.07
CA LEU A 201 18.81 14.06 -1.40
C LEU A 201 19.71 13.62 -0.25
N LYS A 202 19.51 14.19 0.93
CA LYS A 202 20.05 13.62 2.17
C LYS A 202 19.37 12.28 2.40
N THR A 203 19.99 11.24 1.89
CA THR A 203 19.64 9.84 2.16
C THR A 203 20.68 9.30 3.13
N ASP A 204 20.58 9.72 4.38
CA ASP A 204 21.30 9.10 5.51
C ASP A 204 20.39 9.09 6.74
N ASP A 205 19.13 8.68 6.55
CA ASP A 205 18.33 8.17 7.67
C ASP A 205 18.75 6.72 7.86
N THR A 206 19.83 6.48 8.61
CA THR A 206 20.13 5.13 9.10
C THR A 206 18.94 4.71 9.98
N ILE A 207 18.17 3.73 9.51
CA ILE A 207 17.03 3.20 10.26
C ILE A 207 17.61 2.42 11.44
N THR A 208 17.60 3.03 12.63
CA THR A 208 18.18 2.43 13.85
C THR A 208 17.13 1.86 14.80
N ASN A 209 15.87 2.30 14.67
CA ASN A 209 14.77 1.90 15.53
C ASN A 209 13.43 1.92 14.75
N ASP A 210 12.39 1.32 15.33
CA ASP A 210 11.07 1.19 14.71
C ASP A 210 10.38 2.55 14.47
N PHE A 211 10.71 3.57 15.27
CA PHE A 211 10.16 4.92 15.10
C PHE A 211 10.72 5.58 13.83
N ASP A 212 12.04 5.50 13.62
CA ASP A 212 12.69 5.98 12.41
C ASP A 212 12.15 5.23 11.18
N ALA A 213 11.94 3.92 11.29
CA ALA A 213 11.33 3.12 10.23
C ALA A 213 9.92 3.61 9.86
N LYS A 214 9.05 3.83 10.85
CA LYS A 214 7.69 4.36 10.64
C LYS A 214 7.70 5.75 10.01
N LYS A 215 8.59 6.63 10.47
CA LYS A 215 8.75 7.98 9.93
C LYS A 215 9.20 7.96 8.47
N VAL A 216 10.20 7.13 8.13
CA VAL A 216 10.68 6.95 6.76
C VAL A 216 9.55 6.39 5.88
N LEU A 217 8.83 5.37 6.35
CA LEU A 217 7.68 4.81 5.64
C LEU A 217 6.60 5.87 5.37
N ARG A 218 6.27 6.71 6.37
CA ARG A 218 5.31 7.82 6.19
C ARG A 218 5.77 8.81 5.11
N ASN A 219 7.05 9.14 5.09
CA ASN A 219 7.62 10.03 4.07
C ASN A 219 7.59 9.38 2.67
N ILE A 220 7.87 8.09 2.57
CA ILE A 220 7.76 7.32 1.33
C ILE A 220 6.32 7.33 0.84
N LYS A 221 5.34 7.00 1.69
CA LYS A 221 3.91 7.01 1.34
C LYS A 221 3.46 8.38 0.83
N LYS A 222 3.86 9.47 1.51
CA LYS A 222 3.54 10.84 1.09
C LYS A 222 4.13 11.19 -0.28
N SER A 223 5.39 10.81 -0.51
CA SER A 223 6.09 11.09 -1.77
C SER A 223 5.51 10.26 -2.92
N ALA A 224 5.15 9.01 -2.63
CA ALA A 224 4.51 8.10 -3.55
C ALA A 224 3.08 8.54 -3.91
N SER A 225 2.28 9.05 -2.96
CA SER A 225 0.94 9.60 -3.24
C SER A 225 1.02 10.77 -4.22
N SER A 226 1.93 11.73 -4.01
CA SER A 226 2.19 12.83 -4.97
C SER A 226 2.58 12.33 -6.36
N LEU A 227 3.37 11.25 -6.43
CA LEU A 227 3.79 10.63 -7.69
C LEU A 227 2.63 9.90 -8.38
N SER A 228 1.78 9.24 -7.61
CA SER A 228 0.55 8.59 -8.08
C SER A 228 -0.38 9.62 -8.70
N ASP A 229 -0.67 10.71 -7.98
CA ASP A 229 -1.51 11.82 -8.45
C ASP A 229 -0.97 12.40 -9.77
N TYR A 230 0.35 12.62 -9.87
CA TYR A 230 0.98 13.11 -11.10
C TYR A 230 0.80 12.17 -12.29
N TYR A 231 1.05 10.86 -12.10
CA TYR A 231 0.89 9.90 -13.19
C TYR A 231 -0.58 9.74 -13.59
N ARG A 232 -1.49 9.73 -12.60
CA ARG A 232 -2.93 9.56 -12.81
C ARG A 232 -3.55 10.75 -13.56
N GLN A 233 -3.11 11.98 -13.26
CA GLN A 233 -3.54 13.18 -14.00
C GLN A 233 -3.12 13.17 -15.47
N LYS A 234 -1.99 12.54 -15.80
CA LYS A 234 -1.53 12.41 -17.20
C LYS A 234 -2.25 11.28 -17.94
N ASP A 235 -2.41 10.16 -17.26
CA ASP A 235 -3.05 8.96 -17.77
C ASP A 235 -3.65 8.19 -16.58
N TYR A 236 -4.97 8.17 -16.51
CA TYR A 236 -5.68 7.51 -15.42
C TYR A 236 -5.45 5.99 -15.42
N SER A 237 -5.02 5.41 -16.55
CA SER A 237 -4.71 3.98 -16.71
C SER A 237 -3.22 3.65 -16.51
N ASN A 238 -2.42 4.60 -16.02
CA ASN A 238 -0.99 4.40 -15.87
C ASN A 238 -0.65 3.28 -14.87
N PHE A 239 0.17 2.31 -15.28
CA PHE A 239 0.58 1.21 -14.39
C PHE A 239 1.24 1.69 -13.09
N LYS A 240 2.02 2.78 -13.14
CA LYS A 240 2.73 3.26 -11.97
C LYS A 240 1.76 3.81 -10.93
N SER A 241 0.75 4.59 -11.33
CA SER A 241 -0.25 5.12 -10.38
C SER A 241 -1.06 3.98 -9.74
N ILE A 242 -1.49 3.00 -10.53
CA ILE A 242 -2.24 1.82 -10.05
C ILE A 242 -1.42 1.05 -9.01
N ARG A 243 -0.16 0.72 -9.33
CA ARG A 243 0.76 -0.02 -8.43
C ARG A 243 1.10 0.76 -7.18
N ILE A 244 1.39 2.06 -7.31
CA ILE A 244 1.69 2.92 -6.17
C ILE A 244 0.51 2.95 -5.21
N THR A 245 -0.72 3.05 -5.73
CA THR A 245 -1.93 3.07 -4.89
C THR A 245 -2.06 1.78 -4.08
N ARG A 246 -1.84 0.59 -4.68
CA ARG A 246 -1.86 -0.67 -3.93
C ARG A 246 -0.69 -0.81 -2.97
N PHE A 247 0.51 -0.36 -3.35
CA PHE A 247 1.66 -0.34 -2.46
C PHE A 247 1.37 0.50 -1.20
N ILE A 248 0.94 1.75 -1.35
CA ILE A 248 0.68 2.65 -0.23
C ILE A 248 -0.47 2.14 0.65
N SER A 249 -1.53 1.62 0.04
CA SER A 249 -2.74 1.24 0.75
C SER A 249 -2.61 -0.11 1.46
N LEU A 250 -1.84 -1.07 0.92
CA LEU A 250 -1.73 -2.42 1.47
C LEU A 250 -0.49 -2.67 2.33
N ILE A 251 0.55 -1.81 2.25
CA ILE A 251 1.83 -2.03 2.96
C ILE A 251 1.68 -2.14 4.48
N ASP A 252 0.73 -1.42 5.08
CA ASP A 252 0.52 -1.43 6.53
C ASP A 252 -0.41 -2.55 7.02
N ILE A 253 -0.95 -3.37 6.11
CA ILE A 253 -1.97 -4.38 6.44
C ILE A 253 -1.32 -5.75 6.65
N GLU A 254 -0.96 -6.04 7.90
CA GLU A 254 -0.39 -7.34 8.27
C GLU A 254 -1.43 -8.40 8.56
N ASP A 255 -2.60 -8.05 9.11
CA ASP A 255 -3.63 -8.98 9.57
C ASP A 255 -5.05 -8.48 9.27
N ILE A 256 -6.05 -9.35 9.47
CA ILE A 256 -7.46 -8.94 9.37
C ILE A 256 -7.79 -7.94 10.49
N PRO A 257 -8.59 -6.88 10.23
CA PRO A 257 -9.02 -5.96 11.27
C PRO A 257 -9.77 -6.67 12.40
N THR A 258 -9.54 -6.22 13.64
CA THR A 258 -10.31 -6.70 14.79
C THR A 258 -11.77 -6.30 14.64
N SER A 259 -12.67 -7.24 14.95
CA SER A 259 -14.11 -7.04 14.81
C SER A 259 -14.89 -7.63 15.98
N GLN A 260 -16.05 -7.03 16.27
CA GLN A 260 -17.04 -7.56 17.19
C GLN A 260 -18.30 -7.87 16.37
N ALA A 261 -18.71 -9.14 16.32
CA ALA A 261 -19.83 -9.59 15.47
C ALA A 261 -19.69 -9.13 14.01
N ASN A 262 -18.50 -9.29 13.43
CA ASN A 262 -18.11 -8.86 12.07
C ASN A 262 -18.07 -7.34 11.82
N LYS A 263 -18.35 -6.52 12.84
CA LYS A 263 -18.25 -5.06 12.77
C LYS A 263 -16.89 -4.57 13.25
N THR A 264 -16.20 -3.81 12.42
CA THR A 264 -14.88 -3.23 12.72
C THR A 264 -15.00 -1.81 13.30
N GLN A 265 -13.92 -1.29 13.87
CA GLN A 265 -13.82 0.12 14.30
C GLN A 265 -13.34 1.05 13.17
N ILE A 266 -13.17 0.53 11.96
CA ILE A 266 -12.72 1.28 10.79
C ILE A 266 -13.94 2.03 10.24
N GLN A 267 -13.86 3.35 10.15
CA GLN A 267 -14.84 4.21 9.48
C GLN A 267 -14.86 3.96 7.98
N ALA A 268 -16.05 3.98 7.40
CA ALA A 268 -16.25 3.87 5.96
C ALA A 268 -15.79 5.15 5.24
N PRO A 269 -15.53 5.08 3.92
CA PRO A 269 -15.46 6.27 3.09
C PRO A 269 -16.75 7.09 3.19
N LEU A 270 -16.67 8.38 2.87
CA LEU A 270 -17.85 9.25 2.85
C LEU A 270 -18.88 8.70 1.86
N ILE A 271 -20.13 8.59 2.31
CA ILE A 271 -21.22 8.07 1.48
C ILE A 271 -21.39 8.90 0.20
N GLU A 272 -21.18 10.22 0.28
CA GLU A 272 -21.22 11.13 -0.87
C GLU A 272 -20.15 10.79 -1.92
N ASP A 273 -18.93 10.42 -1.49
CA ASP A 273 -17.85 10.04 -2.39
C ASP A 273 -18.13 8.69 -3.06
N ILE A 274 -18.63 7.70 -2.30
CA ILE A 274 -19.05 6.40 -2.84
C ILE A 274 -20.15 6.59 -3.90
N GLN A 275 -21.17 7.40 -3.58
CA GLN A 275 -22.26 7.70 -4.51
C GLN A 275 -21.76 8.42 -5.76
N SER A 276 -20.80 9.33 -5.61
CA SER A 276 -20.18 10.04 -6.73
C SER A 276 -19.43 9.09 -7.66
N VAL A 277 -18.66 8.13 -7.11
CA VAL A 277 -18.00 7.08 -7.92
C VAL A 277 -19.02 6.25 -8.68
N GLU A 278 -20.10 5.80 -8.02
CA GLU A 278 -21.15 5.03 -8.67
C GLU A 278 -21.86 5.83 -9.78
N GLU A 279 -22.11 7.11 -9.54
CA GLU A 279 -22.78 7.99 -10.49
C GLU A 279 -21.89 8.26 -11.71
N PHE A 280 -20.63 8.60 -11.51
CA PHE A 280 -19.66 8.77 -12.59
C PHE A 280 -19.52 7.49 -13.41
N PHE A 281 -19.46 6.32 -12.76
CA PHE A 281 -19.43 5.04 -13.44
C PHE A 281 -20.67 4.81 -14.32
N LYS A 282 -21.88 5.12 -13.81
CA LYS A 282 -23.15 5.02 -14.58
C LYS A 282 -23.19 6.01 -15.74
N GLN A 283 -22.59 7.19 -15.59
CA GLN A 283 -22.51 8.23 -16.62
C GLN A 283 -21.39 7.97 -17.67
N ASN A 284 -20.64 6.85 -17.57
CA ASN A 284 -19.45 6.56 -18.38
C ASN A 284 -18.30 7.59 -18.22
N LYS A 285 -18.31 8.32 -17.11
CA LYS A 285 -17.26 9.27 -16.68
C LYS A 285 -16.12 8.51 -15.99
N TYR A 286 -15.43 7.71 -16.80
CA TYR A 286 -14.50 6.69 -16.31
C TYR A 286 -13.23 7.26 -15.68
N ASP A 287 -12.74 8.38 -16.20
CA ASP A 287 -11.58 9.09 -15.68
C ASP A 287 -11.86 9.69 -14.29
N GLU A 288 -12.99 10.38 -14.11
CA GLU A 288 -13.35 10.94 -12.81
C GLU A 288 -13.67 9.84 -11.78
N ALA A 289 -14.38 8.79 -12.21
CA ALA A 289 -14.69 7.64 -11.36
C ALA A 289 -13.42 6.92 -10.87
N LEU A 290 -12.45 6.67 -11.76
CA LEU A 290 -11.21 5.99 -11.40
C LEU A 290 -10.34 6.88 -10.52
N ASN A 291 -10.22 8.17 -10.84
CA ASN A 291 -9.45 9.12 -10.04
C ASN A 291 -9.95 9.19 -8.59
N LEU A 292 -11.28 9.31 -8.41
CA LEU A 292 -11.89 9.37 -7.09
C LEU A 292 -11.78 8.03 -6.38
N SER A 293 -12.06 6.92 -7.07
CA SER A 293 -11.92 5.56 -6.50
C SER A 293 -10.51 5.33 -5.96
N GLU A 294 -9.50 5.57 -6.77
CA GLU A 294 -8.10 5.39 -6.37
C GLU A 294 -7.68 6.34 -5.24
N LYS A 295 -8.24 7.55 -5.18
CA LYS A 295 -7.97 8.48 -4.07
C LYS A 295 -8.55 7.98 -2.76
N ILE A 296 -9.78 7.46 -2.78
CA ILE A 296 -10.41 6.85 -1.61
C ILE A 296 -9.59 5.62 -1.16
N LEU A 297 -9.09 4.80 -2.09
CA LEU A 297 -8.30 3.60 -1.78
C LEU A 297 -6.95 3.92 -1.11
N GLU A 298 -6.36 5.10 -1.35
CA GLU A 298 -5.14 5.53 -0.63
C GLU A 298 -5.38 5.64 0.88
N ASP A 299 -6.58 6.06 1.30
CA ASP A 299 -6.95 6.28 2.69
C ASP A 299 -7.78 5.12 3.29
N CYS A 300 -8.54 4.39 2.46
CA CYS A 300 -9.46 3.34 2.89
C CYS A 300 -9.32 2.07 2.02
N PRO A 301 -8.23 1.28 2.18
CA PRO A 301 -7.97 0.05 1.43
C PRO A 301 -9.06 -1.03 1.58
N PHE A 302 -9.79 -1.03 2.70
CA PHE A 302 -10.82 -2.02 2.98
C PHE A 302 -12.12 -1.81 2.21
N TRP A 303 -12.23 -0.73 1.42
CA TRP A 303 -13.33 -0.51 0.50
C TRP A 303 -13.13 -1.32 -0.78
N LEU A 304 -13.44 -2.63 -0.71
CA LEU A 304 -13.21 -3.58 -1.81
C LEU A 304 -14.05 -3.27 -3.06
N ASP A 305 -15.17 -2.58 -2.89
CA ASP A 305 -15.97 -2.08 -4.01
C ASP A 305 -15.17 -1.07 -4.85
N GLY A 306 -14.28 -0.26 -4.26
CA GLY A 306 -13.41 0.66 -5.01
C GLY A 306 -12.48 -0.10 -5.97
N HIS A 307 -11.88 -1.21 -5.51
CA HIS A 307 -11.06 -2.06 -6.38
C HIS A 307 -11.89 -2.70 -7.50
N PHE A 308 -13.12 -3.11 -7.21
CA PHE A 308 -14.06 -3.62 -8.21
C PHE A 308 -14.41 -2.56 -9.27
N TYR A 309 -14.68 -1.32 -8.85
CA TYR A 309 -14.92 -0.22 -9.79
C TYR A 309 -13.68 0.07 -10.64
N THR A 310 -12.49 0.14 -10.04
CA THR A 310 -11.25 0.32 -10.81
C THR A 310 -11.09 -0.79 -11.86
N TYR A 311 -11.30 -2.07 -11.48
CA TYR A 311 -11.28 -3.19 -12.43
C TYR A 311 -12.28 -3.02 -13.57
N GLN A 312 -13.55 -2.75 -13.24
CA GLN A 312 -14.63 -2.59 -14.21
C GLN A 312 -14.39 -1.43 -15.17
N ILE A 313 -13.83 -0.32 -14.68
CA ILE A 313 -13.49 0.84 -15.49
C ILE A 313 -12.39 0.46 -16.50
N LEU A 314 -11.30 -0.15 -16.04
CA LEU A 314 -10.18 -0.56 -16.88
C LEU A 314 -10.59 -1.61 -17.91
N GLU A 315 -11.47 -2.55 -17.54
CA GLU A 315 -12.04 -3.54 -18.46
C GLU A 315 -12.88 -2.86 -19.56
N LYS A 316 -13.78 -1.95 -19.19
CA LYS A 316 -14.66 -1.23 -20.13
C LYS A 316 -13.92 -0.28 -21.06
N THR A 317 -12.79 0.24 -20.62
CA THR A 317 -11.90 1.13 -21.40
C THR A 317 -10.82 0.35 -22.15
N ASN A 318 -10.89 -0.99 -22.16
CA ASN A 318 -9.99 -1.90 -22.88
C ASN A 318 -8.52 -1.92 -22.40
N TYR A 319 -8.26 -1.47 -21.18
CA TYR A 319 -6.96 -1.60 -20.50
C TYR A 319 -6.86 -2.94 -19.75
N ILE A 320 -6.97 -4.03 -20.52
CA ILE A 320 -7.10 -5.41 -20.00
C ILE A 320 -5.94 -5.81 -19.10
N LYS A 321 -4.71 -5.39 -19.43
CA LYS A 321 -3.52 -5.74 -18.64
C LYS A 321 -3.57 -5.12 -17.24
N GLN A 322 -3.91 -3.83 -17.17
CA GLN A 322 -4.08 -3.11 -15.91
C GLN A 322 -5.25 -3.67 -15.10
N ALA A 323 -6.37 -3.95 -15.76
CA ALA A 323 -7.53 -4.58 -15.13
C ALA A 323 -7.14 -5.91 -14.48
N ASN A 324 -6.42 -6.77 -15.20
CA ASN A 324 -5.95 -8.05 -14.68
C ASN A 324 -5.01 -7.90 -13.48
N GLU A 325 -4.12 -6.90 -13.48
CA GLU A 325 -3.23 -6.64 -12.34
C GLU A 325 -4.03 -6.28 -11.08
N VAL A 326 -4.96 -5.32 -11.19
CA VAL A 326 -5.85 -4.95 -10.08
C VAL A 326 -6.69 -6.14 -9.59
N LYS A 327 -7.19 -6.96 -10.52
CA LYS A 327 -7.96 -8.17 -10.20
C LYS A 327 -7.12 -9.16 -9.40
N LEU A 328 -5.93 -9.51 -9.89
CA LEU A 328 -5.07 -10.51 -9.25
C LEU A 328 -4.62 -10.05 -7.87
N GLU A 329 -4.25 -8.78 -7.71
CA GLU A 329 -3.88 -8.21 -6.41
C GLU A 329 -5.03 -8.31 -5.40
N LEU A 330 -6.26 -7.97 -5.81
CA LEU A 330 -7.43 -8.06 -4.96
C LEU A 330 -7.76 -9.51 -4.57
N LEU A 331 -7.74 -10.44 -5.53
CA LEU A 331 -8.01 -11.86 -5.26
C LEU A 331 -6.97 -12.45 -4.31
N ASN A 332 -5.69 -12.15 -4.52
CA ASN A 332 -4.62 -12.59 -3.64
C ASN A 332 -4.76 -11.98 -2.23
N PHE A 333 -5.09 -10.70 -2.12
CA PHE A 333 -5.34 -10.05 -0.84
C PHE A 333 -6.48 -10.75 -0.06
N ILE A 334 -7.59 -11.09 -0.73
CA ILE A 334 -8.71 -11.80 -0.12
C ILE A 334 -8.32 -13.24 0.29
N GLU A 335 -7.53 -13.92 -0.55
CA GLU A 335 -7.05 -15.28 -0.29
C GLU A 335 -6.15 -15.34 0.97
N LEU A 336 -5.25 -14.37 1.11
CA LEU A 336 -4.39 -14.20 2.29
C LEU A 336 -5.17 -13.79 3.54
N LYS A 337 -6.21 -12.95 3.37
CA LYS A 337 -7.03 -12.40 4.46
C LYS A 337 -8.40 -13.09 4.52
N LYS A 338 -8.40 -14.39 4.81
CA LYS A 338 -9.62 -15.20 4.89
C LYS A 338 -10.65 -14.60 5.85
N GLY A 339 -11.89 -14.45 5.37
CA GLY A 339 -13.00 -13.89 6.15
C GLY A 339 -13.21 -12.38 5.98
N ILE A 340 -12.31 -11.67 5.29
CA ILE A 340 -12.42 -10.20 5.09
C ILE A 340 -13.72 -9.77 4.39
N LEU A 341 -14.28 -10.62 3.51
CA LEU A 341 -15.54 -10.36 2.83
C LEU A 341 -16.74 -10.29 3.78
N ASN A 342 -16.64 -10.83 4.99
CA ASN A 342 -17.74 -10.85 5.96
C ASN A 342 -17.76 -9.62 6.87
N LEU A 343 -16.71 -8.77 6.81
CA LEU A 343 -16.54 -7.62 7.69
C LEU A 343 -17.31 -6.39 7.21
N THR A 344 -17.65 -5.54 8.17
CA THR A 344 -18.29 -4.24 7.97
C THR A 344 -17.51 -3.13 8.66
N PHE A 345 -17.65 -1.91 8.15
CA PHE A 345 -17.17 -0.68 8.76
C PHE A 345 -17.95 -0.32 10.03
N ALA A 346 -17.47 0.70 10.75
CA ALA A 346 -18.04 1.19 12.00
C ALA A 346 -19.47 1.74 11.85
N ASP A 347 -19.86 2.20 10.67
CA ASP A 347 -21.22 2.64 10.33
C ASP A 347 -22.15 1.47 9.94
N GLY A 348 -21.60 0.26 9.75
CA GLY A 348 -22.30 -0.94 9.31
C GLY A 348 -22.24 -1.19 7.79
N THR A 349 -21.63 -0.29 7.02
CA THR A 349 -21.41 -0.48 5.59
C THR A 349 -20.50 -1.70 5.37
N PRO A 350 -20.82 -2.64 4.47
CA PRO A 350 -19.96 -3.80 4.23
C PRO A 350 -18.69 -3.43 3.47
N PHE A 351 -17.58 -4.13 3.73
CA PHE A 351 -16.33 -3.93 2.97
C PHE A 351 -16.48 -4.22 1.48
N ALA A 352 -17.32 -5.21 1.15
CA ALA A 352 -17.72 -5.54 -0.22
C ALA A 352 -19.24 -5.63 -0.31
N SER A 353 -19.82 -4.93 -1.27
CA SER A 353 -21.22 -5.08 -1.64
C SER A 353 -21.51 -6.49 -2.16
N LEU A 354 -22.81 -6.85 -2.21
CA LEU A 354 -23.25 -8.12 -2.78
C LEU A 354 -22.79 -8.30 -4.25
N LYS A 355 -22.74 -7.20 -5.01
CA LYS A 355 -22.27 -7.20 -6.40
C LYS A 355 -20.81 -7.63 -6.49
N THR A 356 -19.97 -7.01 -5.68
CA THR A 356 -18.53 -7.30 -5.63
C THR A 356 -18.26 -8.72 -5.13
N LYS A 357 -18.98 -9.18 -4.09
CA LYS A 357 -18.89 -10.57 -3.63
C LYS A 357 -19.21 -11.58 -4.73
N THR A 358 -20.31 -11.34 -5.46
CA THR A 358 -20.73 -12.21 -6.57
C THR A 358 -19.70 -12.23 -7.69
N TRP A 359 -19.09 -11.08 -8.01
CA TRP A 359 -18.02 -10.99 -9.00
C TRP A 359 -16.76 -11.75 -8.55
N ILE A 360 -16.31 -11.59 -7.30
CA ILE A 360 -15.17 -12.32 -6.74
C ILE A 360 -15.39 -13.83 -6.79
N GLU A 361 -16.58 -14.30 -6.40
CA GLU A 361 -16.93 -15.73 -6.46
C GLU A 361 -16.88 -16.28 -7.89
N LYS A 362 -17.29 -15.49 -8.88
CA LYS A 362 -17.21 -15.87 -10.30
C LYS A 362 -15.76 -15.96 -10.76
N GLU A 363 -14.92 -14.99 -10.43
CA GLU A 363 -13.51 -14.96 -10.84
C GLU A 363 -12.72 -16.10 -10.18
N ASN A 364 -12.96 -16.41 -8.89
CA ASN A 364 -12.32 -17.55 -8.23
C ASN A 364 -12.68 -18.87 -8.91
N LYS A 365 -13.96 -19.09 -9.28
CA LYS A 365 -14.37 -20.27 -10.04
C LYS A 365 -13.72 -20.35 -11.42
N ASN A 366 -13.42 -19.22 -12.05
CA ASN A 366 -12.71 -19.20 -13.33
C ASN A 366 -11.23 -19.53 -13.16
N ARG A 367 -10.58 -19.03 -12.10
CA ARG A 367 -9.19 -19.36 -11.74
C ARG A 367 -9.02 -20.85 -11.47
N ASP A 368 -9.91 -21.45 -10.69
CA ASP A 368 -9.91 -22.90 -10.43
C ASP A 368 -10.07 -23.71 -11.73
N LYS A 369 -10.85 -23.19 -12.69
CA LYS A 369 -11.00 -23.80 -14.00
C LYS A 369 -9.76 -23.65 -14.87
N GLU A 370 -9.05 -22.53 -14.81
CA GLU A 370 -7.83 -22.29 -15.57
C GLU A 370 -6.64 -23.11 -15.03
N GLU A 371 -6.49 -23.23 -13.71
CA GLU A 371 -5.52 -24.16 -13.10
C GLU A 371 -5.88 -25.61 -13.44
N SER A 372 -7.18 -25.96 -13.51
CA SER A 372 -7.60 -27.27 -14.01
C SER A 372 -7.38 -27.44 -15.52
N LYS A 373 -7.29 -26.36 -16.31
CA LYS A 373 -7.02 -26.41 -17.75
C LYS A 373 -5.55 -26.68 -18.05
N GLU A 374 -4.59 -26.12 -17.32
CA GLU A 374 -3.17 -26.48 -17.50
C GLU A 374 -2.93 -27.95 -17.17
N VAL A 375 -3.53 -28.44 -16.08
CA VAL A 375 -3.53 -29.88 -15.75
C VAL A 375 -4.30 -30.72 -16.79
N ASN A 376 -5.33 -30.16 -17.43
CA ASN A 376 -6.08 -30.83 -18.49
C ASN A 376 -5.41 -30.71 -19.87
N GLU A 377 -4.54 -29.74 -20.13
CA GLU A 377 -3.76 -29.65 -21.38
C GLU A 377 -2.66 -30.71 -21.40
N GLU A 378 -1.97 -30.92 -20.26
CA GLU A 378 -1.06 -32.07 -20.10
C GLU A 378 -1.79 -33.42 -20.23
N LYS A 379 -2.98 -33.56 -19.62
CA LYS A 379 -3.81 -34.76 -19.81
C LYS A 379 -4.32 -34.89 -21.24
N ASN A 380 -4.70 -33.79 -21.90
CA ASN A 380 -5.17 -33.80 -23.29
C ASN A 380 -4.07 -34.26 -24.25
N ILE A 381 -2.81 -33.84 -24.05
CA ILE A 381 -1.69 -34.32 -24.89
C ILE A 381 -1.49 -35.83 -24.68
N ILE A 382 -1.56 -36.31 -23.44
CA ILE A 382 -1.44 -37.75 -23.12
C ILE A 382 -2.63 -38.54 -23.67
N ASP A 383 -3.85 -38.00 -23.58
CA ASP A 383 -5.07 -38.61 -24.13
C ASP A 383 -5.07 -38.61 -25.66
N GLU A 384 -4.54 -37.57 -26.32
CA GLU A 384 -4.27 -37.54 -27.76
C GLU A 384 -3.31 -38.65 -28.16
N ILE A 385 -2.21 -38.81 -27.42
CA ILE A 385 -1.23 -39.88 -27.63
C ILE A 385 -1.89 -41.26 -27.50
N HIS A 386 -2.68 -41.49 -26.44
CA HIS A 386 -3.36 -42.78 -26.23
C HIS A 386 -4.42 -43.07 -27.31
N ASN A 387 -5.19 -42.06 -27.73
CA ASN A 387 -6.17 -42.20 -28.82
C ASN A 387 -5.49 -42.47 -30.18
N PHE A 388 -4.32 -41.88 -30.43
CA PHE A 388 -3.57 -42.12 -31.66
C PHE A 388 -2.97 -43.54 -31.67
N ILE A 389 -2.41 -43.97 -30.54
CA ILE A 389 -1.89 -45.34 -30.35
C ILE A 389 -2.99 -46.40 -30.59
N SER A 390 -4.22 -46.17 -30.12
CA SER A 390 -5.30 -47.16 -30.26
C SER A 390 -5.79 -47.34 -31.69
N ASN A 391 -5.53 -46.38 -32.59
CA ASN A 391 -6.11 -46.33 -33.93
C ASN A 391 -5.11 -46.60 -35.06
N ASN A 392 -3.79 -46.55 -34.80
CA ASN A 392 -2.75 -46.56 -35.84
C ASN A 392 -1.71 -47.68 -35.64
N ASN A 393 -0.88 -47.89 -36.66
CA ASN A 393 0.16 -48.93 -36.64
C ASN A 393 1.34 -48.53 -35.74
N GLU A 394 2.18 -49.52 -35.37
CA GLU A 394 3.33 -49.33 -34.48
C GLU A 394 4.33 -48.28 -35.02
N GLU A 395 4.64 -48.33 -36.32
CA GLU A 395 5.59 -47.39 -36.97
C GLU A 395 5.04 -45.95 -37.01
N GLU A 396 3.74 -45.80 -37.29
CA GLU A 396 3.07 -44.49 -37.31
C GLU A 396 3.01 -43.87 -35.91
N SER A 397 2.80 -44.71 -34.89
CA SER A 397 2.81 -44.29 -33.49
C SER A 397 4.20 -43.83 -33.05
N ILE A 398 5.27 -44.54 -33.44
CA ILE A 398 6.66 -44.12 -33.17
C ILE A 398 6.96 -42.77 -33.84
N GLY A 399 6.58 -42.61 -35.12
CA GLY A 399 6.75 -41.33 -35.83
C GLY A 399 6.00 -40.18 -35.17
N PHE A 400 4.80 -40.44 -34.63
CA PHE A 400 4.02 -39.44 -33.89
C PHE A 400 4.70 -39.01 -32.58
N PHE A 401 5.33 -39.94 -31.86
CA PHE A 401 6.13 -39.61 -30.66
C PHE A 401 7.33 -38.73 -31.01
N GLU A 402 8.07 -39.04 -32.08
CA GLU A 402 9.21 -38.22 -32.53
C GLU A 402 8.78 -36.81 -32.95
N GLU A 403 7.66 -36.71 -33.68
CA GLU A 403 7.07 -35.43 -34.07
C GLU A 403 6.67 -34.60 -32.83
N LYS A 404 5.93 -35.20 -31.89
CA LYS A 404 5.52 -34.50 -30.66
C LYS A 404 6.72 -34.05 -29.82
N ILE A 405 7.75 -34.89 -29.67
CA ILE A 405 9.00 -34.51 -28.95
C ILE A 405 9.70 -33.33 -29.64
N SER A 406 9.68 -33.26 -30.97
CA SER A 406 10.27 -32.15 -31.72
C SER A 406 9.52 -30.84 -31.57
N LEU A 407 8.18 -30.91 -31.47
CA LEU A 407 7.28 -29.76 -31.37
C LEU A 407 7.13 -29.22 -29.94
N SER A 408 7.43 -30.04 -28.93
CA SER A 408 7.33 -29.65 -27.52
C SER A 408 8.23 -28.47 -27.18
N LYS A 409 7.68 -27.52 -26.42
CA LYS A 409 8.35 -26.27 -26.05
C LYS A 409 9.03 -26.36 -24.70
N SER A 410 8.47 -27.14 -23.78
CA SER A 410 9.00 -27.35 -22.44
C SER A 410 9.87 -28.60 -22.34
N MET A 411 10.90 -28.54 -21.49
CA MET A 411 11.73 -29.70 -21.17
C MET A 411 10.96 -30.74 -20.34
N GLU A 412 10.01 -30.29 -19.52
CA GLU A 412 9.11 -31.16 -18.72
C GLU A 412 8.11 -31.89 -19.63
N GLU A 413 7.53 -31.19 -20.60
CA GLU A 413 6.64 -31.76 -21.60
C GLU A 413 7.35 -32.84 -22.43
N LYS A 414 8.57 -32.55 -22.90
CA LYS A 414 9.42 -33.54 -23.58
C LYS A 414 9.67 -34.77 -22.71
N PHE A 415 9.98 -34.57 -21.43
CA PHE A 415 10.24 -35.66 -20.51
C PHE A 415 9.00 -36.53 -20.28
N ASN A 416 7.83 -35.92 -20.10
CA ASN A 416 6.57 -36.66 -19.94
C ASN A 416 6.20 -37.48 -21.19
N ILE A 417 6.38 -36.92 -22.39
CA ILE A 417 6.14 -37.66 -23.65
C ILE A 417 7.11 -38.85 -23.79
N LYS A 418 8.38 -38.69 -23.41
CA LYS A 418 9.34 -39.81 -23.37
C LYS A 418 8.90 -40.91 -22.39
N VAL A 419 8.37 -40.56 -21.23
CA VAL A 419 7.81 -41.54 -20.28
C VAL A 419 6.61 -42.28 -20.86
N GLU A 420 5.73 -41.60 -21.59
CA GLU A 420 4.63 -42.24 -22.33
C GLU A 420 5.12 -43.14 -23.46
N PHE A 421 6.18 -42.75 -24.17
CA PHE A 421 6.83 -43.61 -25.15
C PHE A 421 7.35 -44.90 -24.52
N LEU A 422 7.98 -44.83 -23.35
CA LEU A 422 8.42 -46.03 -22.62
C LEU A 422 7.24 -46.95 -22.30
N LYS A 423 6.10 -46.40 -21.84
CA LYS A 423 4.87 -47.16 -21.59
C LYS A 423 4.34 -47.82 -22.86
N PHE A 424 4.36 -47.11 -23.97
CA PHE A 424 3.94 -47.62 -25.27
C PHE A 424 4.82 -48.78 -25.75
N VAL A 425 6.15 -48.65 -25.70
CA VAL A 425 7.08 -49.72 -26.11
C VAL A 425 6.91 -50.99 -25.27
N ILE A 426 6.63 -50.82 -23.97
CA ILE A 426 6.30 -51.95 -23.08
C ILE A 426 4.98 -52.62 -23.49
N SER A 427 3.97 -51.84 -23.88
CA SER A 427 2.68 -52.37 -24.35
C SER A 427 2.81 -53.21 -25.63
N ILE A 428 3.75 -52.88 -26.51
CA ILE A 428 4.06 -53.62 -27.74
C ILE A 428 4.97 -54.84 -27.47
N SER A 429 5.36 -55.09 -26.22
CA SER A 429 6.26 -56.19 -25.84
C SER A 429 7.67 -56.14 -26.45
N ARG A 430 8.11 -54.99 -26.98
CA ARG A 430 9.48 -54.74 -27.48
C ARG A 430 10.44 -54.41 -26.35
N ARG A 431 10.78 -55.43 -25.55
CA ARG A 431 11.62 -55.29 -24.34
C ARG A 431 13.05 -54.84 -24.65
N ASP A 432 13.55 -55.14 -25.84
CA ASP A 432 14.85 -54.69 -26.36
C ASP A 432 14.95 -53.16 -26.34
N ILE A 433 13.98 -52.47 -26.92
CA ILE A 433 13.93 -51.00 -27.00
C ILE A 433 13.60 -50.42 -25.63
N ALA A 434 12.65 -51.04 -24.91
CA ALA A 434 12.23 -50.57 -23.59
C ALA A 434 13.39 -50.49 -22.59
N ASN A 435 14.33 -51.45 -22.62
CA ASN A 435 15.49 -51.46 -21.73
C ASN A 435 16.46 -50.30 -22.04
N ILE A 436 16.76 -50.06 -23.32
CA ILE A 436 17.65 -48.96 -23.74
C ILE A 436 17.04 -47.61 -23.35
N TYR A 437 15.73 -47.46 -23.61
CA TYR A 437 15.02 -46.23 -23.32
C TYR A 437 14.83 -45.98 -21.82
N LEU A 438 14.71 -47.05 -21.03
CA LEU A 438 14.72 -46.99 -19.58
C LEU A 438 16.04 -46.43 -19.04
N GLU A 439 17.18 -46.88 -19.57
CA GLU A 439 18.49 -46.34 -19.17
C GLU A 439 18.59 -44.85 -19.46
N TYR A 440 18.12 -44.45 -20.65
CA TYR A 440 18.07 -43.04 -21.04
C TYR A 440 17.24 -42.18 -20.07
N ILE A 441 16.04 -42.64 -19.69
CA ILE A 441 15.19 -41.91 -18.72
C ILE A 441 15.85 -41.85 -17.33
N LEU A 442 16.47 -42.93 -16.87
CA LEU A 442 17.16 -42.96 -15.57
C LEU A 442 18.35 -42.01 -15.52
N ASP A 443 19.09 -41.87 -16.63
CA ASP A 443 20.19 -40.93 -16.75
C ASP A 443 19.70 -39.47 -16.80
N GLU A 444 18.58 -39.19 -17.48
CA GLU A 444 17.95 -37.86 -17.43
C GLU A 444 17.46 -37.50 -16.03
N ILE A 445 16.85 -38.43 -15.30
CA ILE A 445 16.43 -38.21 -13.89
C ILE A 445 17.63 -37.82 -13.03
N LYS A 446 18.78 -38.47 -13.22
CA LYS A 446 20.02 -38.15 -12.51
C LYS A 446 20.59 -36.80 -12.95
N TYR A 447 20.63 -36.52 -14.24
CA TYR A 447 21.16 -35.28 -14.80
C TYR A 447 20.39 -34.05 -14.29
N PHE A 448 19.06 -34.12 -14.27
CA PHE A 448 18.18 -33.05 -13.78
C PHE A 448 17.94 -33.05 -12.27
N ASN A 449 18.49 -34.03 -11.54
CA ASN A 449 18.30 -34.22 -10.10
C ASN A 449 16.81 -34.18 -9.68
N LEU A 450 15.94 -34.83 -10.46
CA LEU A 450 14.49 -34.79 -10.24
C LEU A 450 14.07 -35.41 -8.91
N ASP A 451 14.92 -36.25 -8.32
CA ASP A 451 14.75 -36.80 -6.97
C ASP A 451 14.52 -35.70 -5.91
N SER A 452 15.17 -34.54 -6.07
CA SER A 452 15.04 -33.40 -5.14
C SER A 452 14.00 -32.37 -5.59
N TRP A 453 13.82 -32.22 -6.91
CA TRP A 453 13.02 -31.14 -7.50
C TRP A 453 11.56 -31.51 -7.75
N ASN A 454 11.27 -32.73 -8.21
CA ASN A 454 9.89 -33.20 -8.46
C ASN A 454 9.70 -34.65 -7.98
N PRO A 455 9.65 -34.88 -6.65
CA PRO A 455 9.59 -36.22 -6.07
C PRO A 455 8.32 -37.00 -6.48
N LYS A 456 7.20 -36.31 -6.70
CA LYS A 456 5.92 -36.95 -7.10
C LYS A 456 6.00 -37.58 -8.49
N LEU A 457 6.61 -36.89 -9.46
CA LEU A 457 6.78 -37.39 -10.82
C LEU A 457 7.72 -38.61 -10.81
N VAL A 458 8.85 -38.49 -10.11
CA VAL A 458 9.85 -39.56 -10.00
C VAL A 458 9.28 -40.79 -9.29
N SER A 459 8.49 -40.62 -8.23
CA SER A 459 7.79 -41.71 -7.53
C SER A 459 6.93 -42.53 -8.50
N ARG A 460 6.11 -41.85 -9.33
CA ARG A 460 5.27 -42.52 -10.35
C ARG A 460 6.11 -43.32 -11.33
N ILE A 461 7.20 -42.75 -11.83
CA ILE A 461 8.09 -43.38 -12.82
C ILE A 461 8.80 -44.58 -12.20
N TYR A 462 9.38 -44.45 -11.00
CA TYR A 462 10.01 -45.56 -10.30
C TYR A 462 9.02 -46.68 -9.97
N SER A 463 7.80 -46.35 -9.55
CA SER A 463 6.75 -47.36 -9.34
C SER A 463 6.40 -48.12 -10.64
N PHE A 464 6.32 -47.39 -11.76
CA PHE A 464 6.03 -47.95 -13.07
C PHE A 464 7.15 -48.88 -13.53
N ILE A 465 8.41 -48.46 -13.37
CA ILE A 465 9.59 -49.25 -13.71
C ILE A 465 9.64 -50.54 -12.89
N LEU A 466 9.50 -50.44 -11.57
CA LEU A 466 9.56 -51.60 -10.67
C LEU A 466 8.42 -52.59 -10.89
N THR A 467 7.26 -52.12 -11.36
CA THR A 467 6.11 -52.97 -11.67
C THR A 467 6.31 -53.75 -12.96
N ASN A 468 6.86 -53.12 -14.00
CA ASN A 468 6.95 -53.68 -15.35
C ASN A 468 8.28 -54.38 -15.67
N PHE A 469 9.39 -53.94 -15.06
CA PHE A 469 10.72 -54.53 -15.26
C PHE A 469 11.10 -55.39 -14.06
N ARG A 470 10.52 -56.60 -13.98
CA ARG A 470 10.94 -57.59 -12.98
C ARG A 470 12.12 -58.42 -13.50
N SER A 471 13.22 -58.36 -12.77
CA SER A 471 14.44 -59.20 -12.85
C SER A 471 14.66 -59.96 -14.16
N SER A 472 14.81 -59.23 -15.28
CA SER A 472 15.54 -59.75 -16.43
C SER A 472 17.03 -59.71 -16.08
N GLU A 473 17.79 -60.74 -16.45
CA GLU A 473 19.14 -61.07 -15.93
C GLU A 473 20.20 -59.95 -16.07
N TYR A 474 19.90 -58.85 -16.76
CA TYR A 474 20.84 -57.77 -17.09
C TYR A 474 20.82 -56.55 -16.12
N HIS A 475 19.79 -56.38 -15.26
CA HIS A 475 19.60 -55.13 -14.48
C HIS A 475 19.22 -55.27 -12.99
N LYS A 476 19.51 -56.41 -12.34
CA LYS A 476 19.18 -56.61 -10.91
C LYS A 476 19.71 -55.50 -9.99
N ASP A 477 20.89 -54.95 -10.28
CA ASP A 477 21.52 -53.94 -9.43
C ASP A 477 20.88 -52.55 -9.61
N LYS A 478 20.50 -52.18 -10.83
CA LYS A 478 19.79 -50.91 -11.12
C LYS A 478 18.38 -50.91 -10.56
N ILE A 479 17.66 -52.04 -10.64
CA ILE A 479 16.31 -52.18 -10.04
C ILE A 479 16.38 -51.98 -8.51
N LYS A 480 17.42 -52.51 -7.86
CA LYS A 480 17.66 -52.27 -6.43
C LYS A 480 17.98 -50.81 -6.14
N GLU A 481 18.74 -50.13 -6.99
CA GLU A 481 19.03 -48.69 -6.87
C GLU A 481 17.75 -47.85 -6.99
N VAL A 482 16.91 -48.14 -7.99
CA VAL A 482 15.60 -47.49 -8.20
C VAL A 482 14.69 -47.69 -6.99
N TYR A 483 14.63 -48.91 -6.43
CA TYR A 483 13.86 -49.16 -5.22
C TYR A 483 14.38 -48.38 -4.01
N LYS A 484 15.71 -48.33 -3.82
CA LYS A 484 16.31 -47.51 -2.75
C LYS A 484 15.94 -46.04 -2.88
N LYS A 485 16.00 -45.50 -4.10
CA LYS A 485 15.61 -44.11 -4.37
C LYS A 485 14.11 -43.89 -4.15
N LEU A 486 13.25 -44.82 -4.57
CA LEU A 486 11.82 -44.75 -4.30
C LEU A 486 11.52 -44.74 -2.80
N CYS A 487 12.22 -45.55 -1.98
CA CYS A 487 12.06 -45.52 -0.53
C CYS A 487 12.41 -44.16 0.11
N ILE A 488 13.31 -43.39 -0.51
CA ILE A 488 13.69 -42.04 -0.05
C ILE A 488 12.65 -41.01 -0.48
N VAL A 489 12.15 -41.14 -1.71
CA VAL A 489 11.23 -40.18 -2.34
C VAL A 489 9.78 -40.37 -1.89
N ASP A 490 9.31 -41.62 -1.80
CA ASP A 490 7.93 -41.98 -1.46
C ASP A 490 7.86 -43.39 -0.84
N ILE A 491 7.93 -43.43 0.49
CA ILE A 491 7.90 -44.68 1.26
C ILE A 491 6.57 -45.43 1.14
N HIS A 492 5.47 -44.72 0.87
CA HIS A 492 4.14 -45.32 0.80
C HIS A 492 3.95 -46.11 -0.50
N GLU A 493 4.40 -45.55 -1.63
CA GLU A 493 4.43 -46.29 -2.90
C GLU A 493 5.47 -47.43 -2.87
N ALA A 494 6.63 -47.21 -2.24
CA ALA A 494 7.62 -48.28 -2.06
C ALA A 494 7.07 -49.50 -1.30
N TYR A 495 6.21 -49.28 -0.30
CA TYR A 495 5.59 -50.35 0.49
C TYR A 495 4.62 -51.23 -0.31
N LYS A 496 3.95 -50.66 -1.33
CA LYS A 496 3.01 -51.39 -2.19
C LYS A 496 3.72 -52.35 -3.16
N ILE A 497 4.99 -52.09 -3.44
CA ILE A 497 5.77 -52.84 -4.42
C ILE A 497 6.48 -54.01 -3.73
N ASN A 498 6.04 -55.23 -4.02
CA ASN A 498 6.63 -56.44 -3.46
C ASN A 498 7.75 -56.97 -4.38
N LEU A 499 9.01 -56.70 -4.01
CA LEU A 499 10.19 -57.27 -4.65
C LEU A 499 10.43 -58.68 -4.08
N LYS A 500 9.76 -59.70 -4.63
CA LYS A 500 10.11 -61.11 -4.40
C LYS A 500 10.94 -61.64 -5.55
#